data_AF-A0A635R8E6-F1
#
_entry.id   AF-A0A635R8E6-F1
#
_cell.length_a   1.000
_cell.length_b   1.000
_cell.length_c   1.000
_cell.angle_alpha   90.00
_cell.angle_beta   90.00
_cell.angle_gamma   90.00
#
_symmetry.space_group_name_H-M   'P 1'
#
loop_
_entity.id
_entity.type
_entity.pdbx_description
1 polymer ?
#
loop_
_entity_poly.entity_id
_entity_poly.type
_entity_poly.pdbx_seq_one_letter_code
_entity_poly.pdbx_strand_id
1 'polypeptide(L)'
;MLGAYDLSIGLDTGSKHVGLSDFENPEYGSLHEIWMEVYLREQINEHYRLSFDEWLNRPRWEIMMMLRVLNRRKASIKKIMSDVAGSDPELQNLEKELKLKG
;
A
#
# COMPACT_ATOMS: atom_id res chain seq x y z
N MET A 1 -29.37 9.90 31.17
CA MET A 1 -30.07 8.66 30.80
C MET A 1 -29.32 7.93 29.67
N LEU A 2 -27.99 7.78 29.81
CA LEU A 2 -27.12 7.07 28.84
C LEU A 2 -26.14 6.10 29.54
N GLY A 3 -25.76 6.37 30.79
CA GLY A 3 -24.90 5.46 31.57
C GLY A 3 -25.54 4.12 31.96
N ALA A 4 -26.86 3.95 31.83
CA ALA A 4 -27.53 2.68 32.12
C ALA A 4 -27.46 1.68 30.95
N TYR A 5 -27.21 2.15 29.73
CA TYR A 5 -27.09 1.30 28.54
C TYR A 5 -25.66 0.76 28.38
N ASP A 6 -24.65 1.51 28.82
CA ASP A 6 -23.24 1.11 28.83
C ASP A 6 -22.97 -0.08 29.76
N LEU A 7 -23.66 -0.11 30.91
CA LEU A 7 -23.48 -1.13 31.94
C LEU A 7 -24.06 -2.51 31.54
N SER A 8 -24.96 -2.57 30.56
CA SER A 8 -25.61 -3.84 30.14
C SER A 8 -24.84 -4.59 29.06
N ILE A 9 -23.86 -3.96 28.39
CA ILE A 9 -23.11 -4.56 27.27
C ILE A 9 -21.63 -4.85 27.65
N GLY A 10 -21.17 -4.41 28.83
CA GLY A 10 -19.84 -4.74 29.35
C GLY A 10 -18.68 -4.07 28.61
N LEU A 11 -18.96 -2.95 27.93
CA LEU A 11 -17.95 -2.13 27.26
C LEU A 11 -17.63 -0.92 28.15
N ASP A 12 -16.42 -0.88 28.71
CA ASP A 12 -15.87 0.32 29.34
C ASP A 12 -15.25 1.21 28.25
N THR A 13 -16.10 1.86 27.46
CA THR A 13 -15.65 2.95 26.60
C THR A 13 -15.54 4.20 27.46
N GLY A 14 -14.39 4.34 28.12
CA GLY A 14 -14.01 5.58 28.80
C GLY A 14 -14.22 6.81 27.90
N SER A 15 -14.33 7.97 28.55
CA SER A 15 -14.99 9.22 28.12
C SER A 15 -14.65 9.86 26.75
N LYS A 16 -13.92 9.20 25.85
CA LYS A 16 -13.53 9.75 24.54
C LYS A 16 -13.50 8.75 23.37
N HIS A 17 -14.21 7.63 23.42
CA HIS A 17 -14.33 6.78 22.22
C HIS A 17 -15.66 7.02 21.49
N VAL A 18 -15.69 8.07 20.66
CA VAL A 18 -16.61 8.13 19.53
C VAL A 18 -15.85 7.50 18.37
N GLY A 19 -16.25 6.30 17.95
CA GLY A 19 -15.74 5.74 16.69
C GLY A 19 -16.20 6.67 15.58
N LEU A 20 -15.30 7.55 15.14
CA LEU A 20 -15.55 8.42 13.98
C LEU A 20 -15.83 7.49 12.80
N SER A 21 -16.96 7.72 12.12
CA SER A 21 -17.23 7.13 10.82
C SER A 21 -16.07 7.44 9.87
N ASP A 22 -15.79 6.61 8.86
CA ASP A 22 -14.74 6.89 7.84
C ASP A 22 -14.90 8.28 7.19
N PHE A 23 -16.12 8.84 7.21
CA PHE A 23 -16.45 10.19 6.75
C PHE A 23 -15.90 11.32 7.65
N GLU A 24 -15.63 11.04 8.92
CA GLU A 24 -15.13 12.00 9.91
C GLU A 24 -13.65 11.81 10.24
N ASN A 25 -12.95 10.87 9.57
CA ASN A 25 -11.52 10.68 9.73
C ASN A 25 -10.75 11.73 8.90
N PRO A 26 -10.06 12.70 9.53
CA PRO A 26 -9.35 13.76 8.82
C PRO A 26 -8.15 13.26 7.99
N GLU A 27 -7.71 12.02 8.22
CA GLU A 27 -6.64 11.40 7.45
C GLU A 27 -7.13 10.78 6.14
N TYR A 28 -8.43 10.52 6.02
CA TYR A 28 -8.98 9.90 4.82
C TYR A 28 -8.98 10.88 3.64
N GLY A 29 -8.33 10.50 2.55
CA GLY A 29 -8.04 11.35 1.40
C GLY A 29 -6.98 12.43 1.65
N SER A 30 -6.28 12.38 2.79
CA SER A 30 -5.23 13.35 3.10
C SER A 30 -3.99 13.11 2.24
N LEU A 31 -3.17 14.16 2.04
CA LEU A 31 -1.87 13.98 1.39
C LEU A 31 -0.98 12.99 2.15
N HIS A 32 -1.10 12.95 3.49
CA HIS A 32 -0.35 12.02 4.32
C HIS A 32 -0.73 10.58 3.99
N GLU A 33 -2.02 10.25 3.91
CA GLU A 33 -2.49 8.91 3.52
C GLU A 33 -2.02 8.54 2.11
N ILE A 34 -2.16 9.45 1.13
CA ILE A 34 -1.70 9.22 -0.25
C ILE A 34 -0.21 8.92 -0.27
N TRP A 35 0.61 9.69 0.44
CA TRP A 35 2.05 9.45 0.51
C TRP A 35 2.38 8.16 1.27
N MET A 36 1.63 7.83 2.32
CA MET A 36 1.78 6.58 3.06
C MET A 36 1.48 5.37 2.17
N GLU A 37 0.41 5.43 1.37
CA GLU A 37 0.07 4.40 0.39
C GLU A 37 1.21 4.23 -0.63
N VAL A 38 1.73 5.33 -1.16
CA VAL A 38 2.89 5.29 -2.07
C VAL A 38 4.11 4.67 -1.39
N TYR A 39 4.41 5.05 -0.15
CA TYR A 39 5.54 4.51 0.61
C TYR A 39 5.46 2.99 0.76
N LEU A 40 4.27 2.46 1.08
CA LEU A 40 4.02 1.03 1.23
C LEU A 40 4.03 0.31 -0.12
N ARG A 41 3.27 0.80 -1.11
CA ARG A 41 3.16 0.20 -2.45
C ARG A 41 4.50 0.14 -3.18
N GLU A 42 5.34 1.15 -2.97
CA GLU A 42 6.65 1.23 -3.57
C GLU A 42 7.76 0.62 -2.68
N GLN A 43 7.41 0.07 -1.51
CA GLN A 43 8.34 -0.60 -0.58
C GLN A 43 9.58 0.26 -0.31
N ILE A 44 9.38 1.56 -0.03
CA ILE A 44 10.47 2.52 0.10
C ILE A 44 11.44 2.13 1.21
N ASN A 45 10.94 1.61 2.34
CA ASN A 45 11.74 1.01 3.41
C ASN A 45 12.73 -0.02 2.85
N GLU A 46 12.24 -1.00 2.11
CA GLU A 46 13.06 -2.14 1.67
C GLU A 46 14.15 -1.70 0.69
N HIS A 47 13.83 -0.73 -0.17
CA HIS A 47 14.75 -0.26 -1.20
C HIS A 47 15.77 0.75 -0.69
N TYR A 48 15.38 1.64 0.22
CA TYR A 48 16.20 2.79 0.64
C TYR A 48 16.55 2.80 2.13
N ARG A 49 15.97 1.90 2.93
CA ARG A 49 16.15 1.80 4.39
C ARG A 49 15.83 3.09 5.13
N LEU A 50 14.78 3.76 4.68
CA LEU A 50 14.27 4.99 5.28
C LEU A 50 12.93 4.71 5.94
N SER A 51 12.68 5.36 7.08
CA SER A 51 11.33 5.44 7.65
C SER A 51 10.41 6.32 6.80
N PHE A 52 9.10 6.26 7.07
CA PHE A 52 8.13 7.10 6.38
C PHE A 52 8.43 8.59 6.58
N ASP A 53 8.69 9.01 7.82
CA ASP A 53 9.00 10.40 8.15
C ASP A 53 10.30 10.87 7.49
N GLU A 54 11.34 10.04 7.51
CA GLU A 54 12.61 10.36 6.85
C GLU A 54 12.47 10.50 5.34
N TRP A 55 11.57 9.73 4.73
CA TRP A 55 11.28 9.83 3.31
C TRP A 55 10.43 11.06 2.98
N LEU A 56 9.40 11.33 3.77
CA LEU A 56 8.48 12.46 3.55
C LEU A 56 9.14 13.82 3.81
N ASN A 57 10.13 13.88 4.71
CA ASN A 57 10.91 15.08 4.99
C ASN A 57 11.89 15.47 3.85
N ARG A 58 12.05 14.63 2.82
CA ARG A 58 12.89 14.94 1.67
C ARG A 58 12.21 15.95 0.74
N PRO A 59 12.97 16.80 0.04
CA PRO A 59 12.38 17.68 -0.95
C PRO A 59 11.70 16.89 -2.06
N ARG A 60 10.57 17.41 -2.57
CA ARG A 60 9.74 16.72 -3.57
C ARG A 60 10.51 16.19 -4.78
N TRP A 61 11.49 16.94 -5.29
CA TRP A 61 12.28 16.51 -6.45
C TRP A 61 13.07 15.23 -6.17
N GLU A 62 13.56 15.05 -4.95
CA GLU A 62 14.32 13.87 -4.54
C GLU A 62 13.39 12.66 -4.43
N ILE A 63 12.25 12.83 -3.76
CA ILE A 63 11.19 11.81 -3.69
C ILE A 63 10.80 11.35 -5.10
N MET A 64 10.55 12.29 -6.01
CA MET A 64 10.19 11.97 -7.40
C MET A 64 11.30 11.23 -8.15
N MET A 65 12.57 11.55 -7.89
CA MET A 65 13.70 10.84 -8.49
C MET A 65 13.83 9.41 -7.96
N MET A 66 13.68 9.22 -6.64
CA MET A 66 13.66 7.89 -6.02
C MET A 66 12.55 7.02 -6.61
N LEU A 67 11.33 7.56 -6.73
CA LEU A 67 10.20 6.85 -7.35
C LEU A 67 10.46 6.53 -8.83
N ARG A 68 11.08 7.44 -9.58
CA ARG A 68 11.45 7.20 -10.98
C ARG A 68 12.43 6.03 -11.12
N VAL A 69 13.42 5.93 -10.23
CA VAL A 69 14.39 4.82 -10.23
C VAL A 69 13.67 3.50 -9.96
N LEU A 70 12.77 3.46 -8.97
CA LEU A 70 11.99 2.25 -8.67
C LEU A 70 11.11 1.82 -9.84
N ASN A 71 10.39 2.75 -10.47
CA ASN A 71 9.55 2.46 -11.62
C ASN A 71 10.35 1.89 -12.81
N ARG A 72 11.56 2.42 -13.06
CA ARG A 72 12.45 1.87 -14.10
C ARG A 72 12.92 0.46 -13.78
N ARG A 73 13.25 0.18 -12.51
CA ARG A 73 13.64 -1.15 -12.06
C ARG A 73 12.48 -2.14 -12.21
N LYS A 74 11.28 -1.78 -11.76
CA LYS A 74 10.06 -2.58 -11.93
C LYS A 74 9.76 -2.89 -13.40
N ALA A 75 9.87 -1.89 -14.28
CA ALA A 75 9.68 -2.08 -15.72
C ALA A 75 10.72 -3.03 -16.32
N SER A 76 11.98 -2.94 -15.87
CA SER A 76 13.06 -3.83 -16.33
C SER A 76 12.83 -5.27 -15.89
N ILE A 77 12.43 -5.50 -14.64
CA ILE A 77 12.10 -6.83 -14.12
C ILE A 77 10.91 -7.41 -14.88
N LYS A 78 9.84 -6.62 -15.08
CA LYS A 78 8.66 -7.06 -15.82
C LYS A 78 9.02 -7.50 -17.24
N LYS A 79 9.91 -6.76 -17.91
CA LYS A 79 10.42 -7.12 -19.24
C LYS A 79 11.18 -8.45 -19.21
N ILE A 80 12.10 -8.62 -18.26
CA ILE A 80 12.85 -9.89 -18.12
C ILE A 80 11.90 -11.05 -17.86
N MET A 81 10.92 -10.88 -16.97
CA MET A 81 9.91 -11.91 -16.68
C MET A 81 9.09 -12.27 -17.92
N SER A 82 8.68 -11.29 -18.73
CA SER A 82 7.96 -11.56 -19.98
C SER A 82 8.84 -12.29 -21.00
N ASP A 83 10.12 -11.93 -21.08
CA ASP A 83 11.07 -12.57 -22.00
C ASP A 83 11.32 -14.03 -21.58
N VAL A 84 11.43 -14.31 -20.27
CA VAL A 84 11.56 -15.68 -19.74
C VAL A 84 10.31 -16.51 -20.00
N ALA A 85 9.12 -16.01 -19.65
CA ALA A 85 7.85 -16.70 -19.90
C ALA A 85 7.61 -16.94 -21.40
N GLY A 86 8.04 -16.01 -22.25
CA GLY A 86 8.00 -16.17 -23.70
C GLY A 86 9.02 -17.16 -24.26
N SER A 87 10.10 -17.45 -23.54
CA SER A 87 11.16 -18.37 -23.97
C SER A 87 10.97 -19.82 -23.54
N ASP A 88 10.13 -20.08 -22.53
CA ASP A 88 9.93 -21.41 -21.96
C ASP A 88 8.60 -22.05 -22.46
N PRO A 89 8.66 -23.10 -23.30
CA PRO A 89 7.47 -23.77 -23.84
C PRO A 89 6.57 -24.41 -22.76
N GLU A 90 7.12 -24.84 -21.62
CA GLU A 90 6.32 -25.44 -20.54
C GLU A 90 5.47 -24.36 -19.83
N LEU A 91 6.06 -23.19 -19.56
CA LEU A 91 5.35 -22.06 -18.97
C LEU A 91 4.23 -21.55 -19.88
N GLN A 92 4.46 -21.52 -21.20
CA GLN A 92 3.42 -21.15 -22.17
C GLN A 92 2.24 -22.13 -22.18
N ASN A 93 2.50 -23.43 -22.03
CA ASN A 93 1.45 -24.43 -21.98
C ASN A 93 0.66 -24.34 -20.66
N LEU A 94 1.33 -24.11 -19.54
CA LEU A 94 0.70 -23.86 -18.24
C LEU A 94 -0.18 -22.60 -18.26
N GLU A 95 0.28 -21.49 -18.87
CA GLU A 95 -0.53 -20.28 -19.04
C GLU A 95 -1.78 -20.52 -19.89
N LYS A 96 -1.69 -21.34 -20.94
CA LYS A 96 -2.85 -21.72 -21.78
C LYS A 96 -3.85 -22.58 -21.01
N GLU A 97 -3.39 -23.55 -20.23
CA GLU A 97 -4.24 -24.39 -19.40
C GLU A 97 -4.98 -23.60 -18.31
N LEU A 98 -4.31 -22.61 -17.70
CA LEU A 98 -4.92 -21.72 -16.71
C LEU A 98 -6.02 -20.84 -17.32
N LYS A 99 -5.82 -20.33 -18.54
CA LYS A 99 -6.83 -19.53 -19.26
C LYS A 99 -8.04 -20.33 -19.75
N LEU A 100 -7.92 -21.65 -19.88
CA LEU A 100 -9.01 -22.53 -20.30
C LEU A 100 -9.89 -23.01 -19.13
N LYS A 101 -9.43 -22.83 -17.88
CA LYS A 101 -10.13 -23.25 -16.66
C LYS A 101 -10.87 -22.12 -15.92
N GLY A 102 -10.68 -20.86 -16.34
CA GLY A 102 -11.41 -19.70 -15.83
C GLY A 102 -12.49 -19.25 -16.81
#